data_AF-A0A523VWA0-F1
#
_entry.id   AF-A0A523VWA0-F1
#
_cell.length_a   1.000
_cell.length_b   1.000
_cell.length_c   1.000
_cell.angle_alpha   90.00
_cell.angle_beta   90.00
_cell.angle_gamma   90.00
#
_symmetry.space_group_name_H-M   'P 1'
#
loop_
_entity.id
_entity.type
_entity.pdbx_description
1 polymer ?
#
loop_
_entity_poly.entity_id
_entity_poly.type
_entity_poly.pdbx_seq_one_letter_code
_entity_poly.pdbx_strand_id
1 'polypeptide(L)'
;MKVRTSLLLLSVAFVTLIVALGLVTFHTSNLINREIRESMVASEIMRHVFELNIVTHEYSAHHEERMRQQWLIKYDSLGKTLKQSREQEIHPEHLSVLESITSNYESLGDFFSRLQANLAKRERLIEENRPEAEINLTLASERRLTAQGLMSSQRIASEAFQLSAVIQRIIARVQQRTNSIFLFSVVGFVVLSFYISLRTIRAVTEPLNELVKGAQIIGKGDLKHRVDVKTKSEIGE
;
A
#
# COMPACT_ATOMS: atom_id res chain seq x y z
N MET A 1 -30.05 20.41 30.77
CA MET A 1 -28.59 20.51 30.95
C MET A 1 -28.25 21.97 30.93
N LYS A 2 -27.32 22.39 31.80
CA LYS A 2 -26.76 23.74 31.76
C LYS A 2 -26.10 23.96 30.39
N VAL A 3 -26.26 25.14 29.81
CA VAL A 3 -25.77 25.54 28.48
C VAL A 3 -24.25 25.41 28.42
N ARG A 4 -23.59 25.76 29.52
CA ARG A 4 -22.15 25.58 29.65
C ARG A 4 -21.73 24.11 29.50
N THR A 5 -22.53 23.18 30.01
CA THR A 5 -22.26 21.75 29.94
C THR A 5 -22.41 21.19 28.52
N SER A 6 -23.41 21.65 27.75
CA SER A 6 -23.57 21.20 26.35
C SER A 6 -22.44 21.69 25.44
N LEU A 7 -22.00 22.94 25.63
CA LEU A 7 -20.86 23.50 24.89
C LEU A 7 -19.54 22.81 25.26
N LEU A 8 -19.30 22.54 26.55
CA LEU A 8 -18.12 21.78 26.99
C LEU A 8 -18.12 20.37 26.41
N LEU A 9 -19.26 19.67 26.42
CA LEU A 9 -19.38 18.33 25.83
C LEU A 9 -19.09 18.32 24.33
N LEU A 10 -19.60 19.31 23.59
CA LEU A 10 -19.33 19.42 22.15
C LEU A 10 -17.84 19.66 21.88
N SER A 11 -17.20 20.54 22.66
CA SER A 11 -15.77 20.82 22.55
C SER A 11 -14.92 19.58 22.84
N VAL A 12 -15.21 18.86 23.94
CA VAL A 12 -14.52 17.61 24.28
C VAL A 12 -14.75 16.55 23.21
N ALA A 13 -15.98 16.40 22.71
CA ALA A 13 -16.28 15.46 21.63
C ALA A 13 -15.50 15.78 20.34
N PHE A 14 -15.38 17.06 19.99
CA PHE A 14 -14.62 17.51 18.82
C PHE A 14 -13.12 17.20 18.95
N VAL A 15 -12.51 17.54 20.09
CA VAL A 15 -11.09 17.23 20.33
C VAL A 15 -10.86 15.72 20.31
N THR A 16 -11.73 14.95 20.97
CA THR A 16 -11.64 13.48 20.99
C THR A 16 -11.74 12.89 19.58
N LEU A 17 -12.65 13.41 18.75
CA LEU A 17 -12.80 13.00 17.37
C LEU A 17 -11.54 13.29 16.55
N ILE A 18 -10.96 14.49 16.66
CA ILE A 18 -9.72 14.84 15.95
C ILE A 18 -8.59 13.91 16.35
N VAL A 19 -8.41 13.67 17.65
CA VAL A 19 -7.36 12.78 18.17
C VAL A 19 -7.57 11.36 17.67
N ALA A 20 -8.80 10.84 17.73
CA ALA A 20 -9.13 9.51 17.24
C ALA A 20 -8.87 9.36 15.74
N LEU A 21 -9.30 10.32 14.92
CA LEU A 21 -9.05 10.32 13.48
C LEU A 21 -7.55 10.41 13.17
N GLY A 22 -6.81 11.25 13.91
CA GLY A 22 -5.36 11.36 13.78
C GLY A 22 -4.62 10.06 14.13
N LEU A 23 -5.04 9.35 15.18
CA LEU A 23 -4.47 8.06 15.55
C LEU A 23 -4.75 6.99 14.49
N VAL A 24 -5.98 6.95 13.96
CA VAL A 24 -6.36 6.01 12.89
C VAL A 24 -5.55 6.28 11.63
N THR A 25 -5.43 7.55 11.19
CA THR A 25 -4.65 7.88 9.99
C THR A 25 -3.16 7.60 10.19
N PHE A 26 -2.60 7.90 11.35
CA PHE A 26 -1.20 7.59 11.66
C PHE A 26 -0.93 6.09 11.63
N HIS A 27 -1.78 5.28 12.27
CA HIS A 27 -1.63 3.82 12.29
C HIS A 27 -1.79 3.21 10.89
N THR A 28 -2.82 3.64 10.15
CA THR A 28 -3.05 3.21 8.77
C THR A 28 -1.92 3.63 7.84
N SER A 29 -1.37 4.84 7.99
CA SER A 29 -0.26 5.32 7.16
C SER A 29 0.99 4.47 7.37
N ASN A 30 1.31 4.09 8.61
CA ASN A 30 2.44 3.20 8.87
C ASN A 30 2.25 1.81 8.24
N LEU A 31 1.02 1.26 8.31
CA LEU A 31 0.69 0.00 7.65
C LEU A 31 0.85 0.10 6.13
N ILE A 32 0.20 1.09 5.51
CA ILE A 32 0.26 1.30 4.04
C ILE A 32 1.69 1.54 3.58
N ASN A 33 2.48 2.35 4.31
CA ASN A 33 3.87 2.63 3.93
C ASN A 33 4.75 1.38 3.95
N ARG A 34 4.47 0.41 4.82
CA ARG A 34 5.15 -0.89 4.81
C ARG A 34 4.76 -1.70 3.58
N GLU A 35 3.46 -1.86 3.34
CA GLU A 35 2.93 -2.59 2.18
C GLU A 35 3.44 -1.97 0.85
N ILE A 36 3.52 -0.64 0.74
CA ILE A 36 4.08 0.04 -0.45
C ILE A 36 5.54 -0.37 -0.68
N ARG A 37 6.37 -0.43 0.37
CA ARG A 37 7.78 -0.85 0.24
C ARG A 37 7.89 -2.26 -0.32
N GLU A 38 7.09 -3.20 0.19
CA GLU A 38 7.06 -4.57 -0.31
C GLU A 38 6.59 -4.64 -1.77
N SER A 39 5.59 -3.85 -2.17
CA SER A 39 5.17 -3.76 -3.57
C SER A 39 6.25 -3.15 -4.48
N MET A 40 7.04 -2.19 -4.00
CA MET A 40 8.14 -1.61 -4.76
C MET A 40 9.25 -2.63 -5.01
N VAL A 41 9.60 -3.41 -3.98
CA VAL A 41 10.55 -4.53 -4.10
C VAL A 41 10.10 -5.54 -5.15
N ALA A 42 8.83 -5.97 -5.11
CA ALA A 42 8.28 -6.89 -6.11
C ALA A 42 8.37 -6.31 -7.54
N SER A 43 8.08 -5.02 -7.70
CA SER A 43 8.19 -4.33 -8.99
C SER A 43 9.63 -4.21 -9.47
N GLU A 44 10.57 -4.00 -8.56
CA GLU A 44 12.01 -3.94 -8.85
C GLU A 44 12.58 -5.30 -9.25
N ILE A 45 12.20 -6.37 -8.56
CA ILE A 45 12.50 -7.76 -8.95
C ILE A 45 12.01 -8.01 -10.38
N MET A 46 10.74 -7.65 -10.67
CA MET A 46 10.16 -7.82 -12.00
C MET A 46 10.96 -7.07 -13.07
N ARG A 47 11.38 -5.83 -12.81
CA ARG A 47 12.23 -5.04 -13.71
C ARG A 47 13.56 -5.75 -14.00
N HIS A 48 14.27 -6.21 -12.97
CA HIS A 48 15.55 -6.89 -13.13
C HIS A 48 15.42 -8.20 -13.93
N VAL A 49 14.34 -8.93 -13.74
CA VAL A 49 14.03 -10.17 -14.46
C VAL A 49 13.76 -9.89 -15.95
N PHE A 50 13.02 -8.82 -16.27
CA PHE A 50 12.84 -8.38 -17.67
C PHE A 50 14.16 -7.98 -18.33
N GLU A 51 14.99 -7.19 -17.63
CA GLU A 51 16.32 -6.82 -18.13
C GLU A 51 17.21 -8.05 -18.38
N LEU A 52 17.18 -9.02 -17.47
CA LEU A 52 17.88 -10.29 -17.63
C LEU A 52 17.39 -11.08 -18.85
N ASN A 53 16.08 -11.11 -19.11
CA ASN A 53 15.54 -11.79 -20.30
C ASN A 53 16.02 -11.16 -21.59
N ILE A 54 16.05 -9.83 -21.67
CA ILE A 54 16.51 -9.10 -22.85
C ILE A 54 17.97 -9.48 -23.14
N VAL A 55 18.84 -9.37 -22.13
CA VAL A 55 20.28 -9.69 -22.29
C VAL A 55 20.49 -11.18 -22.56
N THR A 56 19.67 -12.07 -21.98
CA THR A 56 19.73 -13.52 -22.26
C THR A 56 19.41 -13.82 -23.71
N HIS A 57 18.39 -13.17 -24.28
CA HIS A 57 18.04 -13.31 -25.69
C HIS A 57 19.14 -12.79 -26.60
N GLU A 58 19.70 -11.61 -26.32
CA GLU A 58 20.81 -11.03 -27.09
C GLU A 58 22.06 -11.91 -27.03
N TYR A 59 22.41 -12.42 -25.84
CA TYR A 59 23.53 -13.35 -25.66
C TYR A 59 23.29 -14.67 -26.40
N SER A 60 22.08 -15.23 -26.36
CA SER A 60 21.77 -16.48 -27.05
C SER A 60 21.81 -16.33 -28.58
N ALA A 61 21.53 -15.13 -29.10
CA ALA A 61 21.54 -14.85 -30.53
C ALA A 61 22.95 -14.58 -31.08
N HIS A 62 23.78 -13.84 -30.33
CA HIS A 62 25.06 -13.30 -30.84
C HIS A 62 26.29 -13.82 -30.10
N HIS A 63 26.13 -14.46 -28.94
CA HIS A 63 27.19 -15.06 -28.13
C HIS A 63 28.33 -14.08 -27.75
N GLU A 64 28.05 -12.77 -27.76
CA GLU A 64 29.05 -11.74 -27.49
C GLU A 64 29.48 -11.70 -26.02
N GLU A 65 30.79 -11.54 -25.80
CA GLU A 65 31.39 -11.39 -24.47
C GLU A 65 30.81 -10.19 -23.70
N ARG A 66 30.48 -9.10 -24.41
CA ARG A 66 29.82 -7.93 -23.80
C ARG A 66 28.47 -8.31 -23.18
N MET A 67 27.68 -9.13 -23.87
CA MET A 67 26.37 -9.57 -23.38
C MET A 67 26.50 -10.48 -22.16
N ARG A 68 27.53 -11.33 -22.13
CA ARG A 68 27.88 -12.12 -20.95
C ARG A 68 28.15 -11.25 -19.72
N GLN A 69 28.95 -10.20 -19.88
CA GLN A 69 29.26 -9.27 -18.79
C GLN A 69 28.02 -8.52 -18.32
N GLN A 70 27.20 -8.03 -19.25
CA GLN A 70 25.93 -7.37 -18.90
C GLN A 70 25.00 -8.31 -18.15
N TRP A 71 24.92 -9.57 -18.57
CA TRP A 71 24.10 -10.57 -17.91
C TRP A 71 24.52 -10.75 -16.45
N LEU A 72 25.83 -10.91 -16.18
CA LEU A 72 26.37 -11.05 -14.83
C LEU A 72 26.06 -9.82 -13.95
N ILE A 73 26.16 -8.61 -14.50
CA ILE A 73 25.83 -7.37 -13.78
C ILE A 73 24.34 -7.35 -13.38
N LYS A 74 23.45 -7.72 -14.31
CA LYS A 74 22.01 -7.77 -14.04
C LYS A 74 21.65 -8.89 -13.06
N TYR A 75 22.32 -10.03 -13.16
CA TYR A 75 22.15 -11.15 -12.24
C TYR A 75 22.57 -10.80 -10.81
N ASP A 76 23.71 -10.13 -10.65
CA ASP A 76 24.19 -9.64 -9.34
C ASP A 76 23.27 -8.56 -8.76
N SER A 77 22.76 -7.66 -9.62
CA SER A 77 21.79 -6.63 -9.21
C SER A 77 20.51 -7.25 -8.64
N LEU A 78 19.95 -8.26 -9.32
CA LEU A 78 18.79 -9.01 -8.81
C LEU A 78 19.11 -9.72 -7.48
N GLY A 79 20.27 -10.37 -7.38
CA GLY A 79 20.72 -11.02 -6.14
C GLY A 79 20.81 -10.05 -4.96
N LYS A 80 21.32 -8.83 -5.19
CA LYS A 80 21.36 -7.76 -4.18
C LYS A 80 19.97 -7.35 -3.71
N THR A 81 19.03 -7.13 -4.63
CA THR A 81 17.62 -6.81 -4.28
C THR A 81 17.01 -7.93 -3.44
N LEU A 82 17.19 -9.20 -3.84
CA LEU A 82 16.65 -10.35 -3.10
C LEU A 82 17.26 -10.48 -1.70
N LYS A 83 18.56 -10.26 -1.57
CA LYS A 83 19.25 -10.28 -0.27
C LYS A 83 18.75 -9.16 0.65
N GLN A 84 18.69 -7.93 0.14
CA GLN A 84 18.17 -6.79 0.90
C GLN A 84 16.71 -7.01 1.33
N SER A 85 15.90 -7.62 0.47
CA SER A 85 14.51 -7.96 0.77
C SER A 85 14.44 -8.95 1.93
N ARG A 86 15.27 -10.00 1.93
CA ARG A 86 15.31 -11.00 3.01
C ARG A 86 15.77 -10.43 4.36
N GLU A 87 16.64 -9.43 4.34
CA GLU A 87 17.12 -8.73 5.54
C GLU A 87 16.07 -7.75 6.11
N GLN A 88 15.10 -7.34 5.30
CA GLN A 88 13.96 -6.55 5.75
C GLN A 88 12.92 -7.47 6.42
N GLU A 89 12.19 -6.91 7.39
CA GLU A 89 11.11 -7.59 8.09
C GLU A 89 9.91 -7.76 7.15
N ILE A 90 9.99 -8.76 6.27
CA ILE A 90 8.93 -9.14 5.35
C ILE A 90 7.87 -9.93 6.11
N HIS A 91 6.61 -9.65 5.81
CA HIS A 91 5.50 -10.43 6.36
C HIS A 91 5.68 -11.94 6.13
N PRO A 92 5.37 -12.78 7.13
CA PRO A 92 5.47 -14.24 7.01
C PRO A 92 4.74 -14.81 5.79
N GLU A 93 3.62 -14.18 5.42
CA GLU A 93 2.79 -14.56 4.26
C GLU A 93 3.52 -14.36 2.91
N HIS A 94 4.50 -13.46 2.85
CA HIS A 94 5.26 -13.16 1.63
C HIS A 94 6.61 -13.91 1.58
N LEU A 95 7.03 -14.52 2.68
CA LEU A 95 8.30 -15.23 2.79
C LEU A 95 8.38 -16.42 1.81
N SER A 96 7.30 -17.20 1.69
CA SER A 96 7.26 -18.36 0.77
C SER A 96 7.38 -17.95 -0.70
N VAL A 97 6.84 -16.78 -1.06
CA VAL A 97 6.97 -16.22 -2.42
C VAL A 97 8.41 -15.79 -2.66
N LEU A 98 9.04 -15.11 -1.70
CA LEU A 98 10.44 -14.70 -1.81
C LEU A 98 11.39 -15.91 -1.89
N GLU A 99 11.12 -16.99 -1.16
CA GLU A 99 11.87 -18.24 -1.25
C GLU A 99 11.75 -18.88 -2.63
N SER A 100 10.53 -18.96 -3.18
CA SER A 100 10.31 -19.43 -4.57
C SER A 100 11.10 -18.59 -5.58
N ILE A 101 11.00 -17.26 -5.47
CA ILE A 101 11.74 -16.33 -6.32
C ILE A 101 13.26 -16.56 -6.19
N THR A 102 13.77 -16.75 -4.97
CA THR A 102 15.19 -17.00 -4.73
C THR A 102 15.64 -18.32 -5.38
N SER A 103 14.86 -19.39 -5.26
CA SER A 103 15.16 -20.68 -5.88
C SER A 103 15.17 -20.59 -7.42
N ASN A 104 14.21 -19.87 -8.00
CA ASN A 104 14.18 -19.62 -9.44
C ASN A 104 15.36 -18.73 -9.88
N TYR A 105 15.80 -17.78 -9.05
CA TYR A 105 17.00 -16.97 -9.30
C TYR A 105 18.28 -17.81 -9.33
N GLU A 106 18.45 -18.74 -8.41
CA GLU A 106 19.58 -19.69 -8.43
C GLU A 106 19.55 -20.55 -9.71
N SER A 107 18.35 -21.00 -10.09
CA SER A 107 18.14 -21.77 -11.33
C SER A 107 18.51 -20.99 -12.59
N LEU A 108 18.30 -19.66 -12.62
CA LEU A 108 18.75 -18.80 -13.72
C LEU A 108 20.28 -18.75 -13.84
N GLY A 109 20.99 -18.72 -12.71
CA GLY A 109 22.46 -18.76 -12.67
C GLY A 109 23.02 -20.07 -13.21
N ASP A 110 22.47 -21.19 -12.77
CA ASP A 110 22.83 -22.53 -13.25
C ASP A 110 22.54 -22.69 -14.74
N PHE A 111 21.36 -22.25 -15.21
CA PHE A 111 21.02 -22.24 -16.64
C PHE A 111 22.07 -21.48 -17.47
N PHE A 112 22.40 -20.24 -17.08
CA PHE A 112 23.31 -19.42 -17.86
C PHE A 112 24.75 -19.99 -17.87
N SER A 113 25.16 -20.61 -16.77
CA SER A 113 26.45 -21.32 -16.69
C SER A 113 26.49 -22.53 -17.63
N ARG A 114 25.39 -23.32 -17.68
CA ARG A 114 25.26 -24.45 -18.61
C ARG A 114 25.18 -24.01 -20.07
N LEU A 115 24.55 -22.89 -20.36
CA LEU A 115 24.49 -22.29 -21.69
C LEU A 115 25.91 -21.98 -22.20
N GLN A 116 26.71 -21.26 -21.40
CA GLN A 116 28.10 -20.94 -21.72
C GLN A 116 28.95 -22.22 -21.95
N ALA A 117 28.83 -23.20 -21.07
CA ALA A 117 29.56 -24.46 -21.19
C ALA A 117 29.18 -25.23 -22.47
N ASN A 118 27.91 -25.20 -22.86
CA ASN A 118 27.42 -25.85 -24.07
C ASN A 118 27.92 -25.13 -25.34
N LEU A 119 28.02 -23.80 -25.32
CA LEU A 119 28.59 -23.00 -26.41
C LEU A 119 30.07 -23.28 -26.60
N ALA A 120 30.86 -23.25 -25.51
CA ALA A 120 32.29 -23.57 -25.57
C ALA A 120 32.53 -25.01 -26.05
N LYS A 121 31.65 -25.95 -25.69
CA LYS A 121 31.69 -27.32 -26.23
C LYS A 121 31.44 -27.34 -27.73
N ARG A 122 30.44 -26.58 -28.22
CA ARG A 122 30.11 -26.49 -29.65
C ARG A 122 31.29 -25.96 -30.46
N GLU A 123 31.94 -24.89 -29.99
CA GLU A 123 33.12 -24.31 -30.64
C GLU A 123 34.25 -25.34 -30.79
N ARG A 124 34.58 -26.08 -29.73
CA ARG A 124 35.59 -27.15 -29.78
C ARG A 124 35.23 -28.26 -30.78
N LEU A 125 33.97 -28.69 -30.81
CA LEU A 125 33.53 -29.73 -31.76
C LEU A 125 33.68 -29.26 -33.22
N ILE A 126 33.46 -27.97 -33.49
CA ILE A 126 33.66 -27.37 -34.81
C ILE A 126 35.16 -27.31 -35.15
N GLU A 127 36.00 -26.85 -34.22
CA GLU A 127 37.46 -26.80 -34.40
C GLU A 127 38.07 -28.19 -34.65
N GLU A 128 37.55 -29.21 -33.97
CA GLU A 128 37.97 -30.61 -34.09
C GLU A 128 37.37 -31.34 -35.32
N ASN A 129 36.61 -30.66 -36.18
CA ASN A 129 35.90 -31.26 -37.34
C ASN A 129 35.08 -32.50 -36.98
N ARG A 130 34.39 -32.47 -35.83
CA ARG A 130 33.56 -33.58 -35.35
C ARG A 130 32.30 -33.74 -36.22
N PRO A 131 31.67 -34.92 -36.24
CA PRO A 131 30.47 -35.16 -37.05
C PRO A 131 29.35 -34.15 -36.76
N GLU A 132 28.65 -33.69 -37.79
CA GLU A 132 27.53 -32.72 -37.66
C GLU A 132 26.45 -33.19 -36.68
N ALA A 133 26.26 -34.50 -36.53
CA ALA A 133 25.34 -35.07 -35.54
C ALA A 133 25.70 -34.65 -34.09
N GLU A 134 26.99 -34.63 -33.74
CA GLU A 134 27.47 -34.20 -32.41
C GLU A 134 27.24 -32.69 -32.20
N ILE A 135 27.45 -31.90 -33.24
CA ILE A 135 27.21 -30.44 -33.22
C ILE A 135 25.70 -30.16 -33.07
N ASN A 136 24.84 -30.86 -33.81
CA ASN A 136 23.39 -30.71 -33.74
C ASN A 136 22.81 -31.07 -32.35
N LEU A 137 23.41 -32.02 -31.64
CA LEU A 137 23.04 -32.34 -30.25
C LEU A 137 23.30 -31.17 -29.29
N THR A 138 24.36 -30.38 -29.51
CA THR A 138 24.63 -29.18 -28.70
C THR A 138 23.60 -28.09 -28.98
N LEU A 139 23.17 -27.90 -30.23
CA LEU A 139 22.11 -26.95 -30.59
C LEU A 139 20.75 -27.32 -29.97
N ALA A 140 20.40 -28.60 -29.98
CA ALA A 140 19.18 -29.08 -29.33
C ALA A 140 19.23 -28.84 -27.81
N SER A 141 20.40 -29.05 -27.20
CA SER A 141 20.63 -28.78 -25.77
C SER A 141 20.52 -27.30 -25.45
N GLU A 142 21.09 -26.43 -26.29
CA GLU A 142 20.99 -24.98 -26.18
C GLU A 142 19.53 -24.50 -26.18
N ARG A 143 18.73 -24.93 -27.17
CA ARG A 143 17.30 -24.58 -27.24
C ARG A 143 16.53 -24.97 -25.98
N ARG A 144 16.81 -26.17 -25.45
CA ARG A 144 16.17 -26.65 -24.21
C ARG A 144 16.59 -25.81 -23.01
N LEU A 145 17.87 -25.48 -22.89
CA LEU A 145 18.38 -24.62 -21.82
C LEU A 145 17.71 -23.25 -21.90
N THR A 146 17.68 -22.61 -23.08
CA THR A 146 17.05 -21.30 -23.26
C THR A 146 15.57 -21.32 -22.87
N ALA A 147 14.84 -22.38 -23.22
CA ALA A 147 13.46 -22.56 -22.79
C ALA A 147 13.32 -22.67 -21.26
N GLN A 148 14.21 -23.42 -20.60
CA GLN A 148 14.22 -23.55 -19.12
C GLN A 148 14.53 -22.22 -18.42
N GLY A 149 15.50 -21.46 -18.94
CA GLY A 149 15.83 -20.12 -18.45
C GLY A 149 14.63 -19.17 -18.56
N LEU A 150 13.98 -19.15 -19.74
CA LEU A 150 12.80 -18.33 -19.97
C LEU A 150 11.63 -18.70 -19.05
N MET A 151 11.38 -20.00 -18.84
CA MET A 151 10.34 -20.46 -17.92
C MET A 151 10.62 -20.04 -16.47
N SER A 152 11.87 -20.14 -16.02
CA SER A 152 12.27 -19.73 -14.67
C SER A 152 12.08 -18.23 -14.48
N SER A 153 12.51 -17.44 -15.46
CA SER A 153 12.34 -16.00 -15.48
C SER A 153 10.87 -15.57 -15.49
N GLN A 154 10.04 -16.20 -16.33
CA GLN A 154 8.60 -15.96 -16.39
C GLN A 154 7.92 -16.29 -15.06
N ARG A 155 8.37 -17.35 -14.37
CA ARG A 155 7.86 -17.71 -13.04
C ARG A 155 8.17 -16.62 -12.03
N ILE A 156 9.41 -16.12 -11.97
CA ILE A 156 9.78 -15.01 -11.08
C ILE A 156 8.92 -13.78 -11.40
N ALA A 157 8.81 -13.40 -12.68
CA ALA A 157 8.02 -12.24 -13.09
C ALA A 157 6.55 -12.39 -12.69
N SER A 158 5.96 -13.58 -12.87
CA SER A 158 4.57 -13.85 -12.48
C SER A 158 4.38 -13.81 -10.97
N GLU A 159 5.30 -14.41 -10.20
CA GLU A 159 5.24 -14.42 -8.72
C GLU A 159 5.38 -13.00 -8.17
N ALA A 160 6.32 -12.22 -8.68
CA ALA A 160 6.52 -10.82 -8.32
C ALA A 160 5.29 -9.97 -8.68
N PHE A 161 4.69 -10.19 -9.86
CA PHE A 161 3.47 -9.49 -10.25
C PHE A 161 2.28 -9.85 -9.35
N GLN A 162 2.09 -11.14 -9.04
CA GLN A 162 1.03 -11.57 -8.13
C GLN A 162 1.19 -10.97 -6.75
N LEU A 163 2.42 -10.93 -6.22
CA LEU A 163 2.74 -10.31 -4.95
C LEU A 163 2.35 -8.82 -4.96
N SER A 164 2.80 -8.07 -5.98
CA SER A 164 2.44 -6.65 -6.10
C SER A 164 0.93 -6.44 -6.22
N ALA A 165 0.23 -7.27 -6.99
CA ALA A 165 -1.21 -7.17 -7.17
C ALA A 165 -2.00 -7.47 -5.88
N VAL A 166 -1.55 -8.44 -5.08
CA VAL A 166 -2.14 -8.75 -3.76
C VAL A 166 -1.95 -7.56 -2.82
N ILE A 167 -0.73 -7.04 -2.74
CA ILE A 167 -0.39 -5.89 -1.88
C ILE A 167 -1.21 -4.65 -2.27
N GLN A 168 -1.33 -4.34 -3.57
CA GLN A 168 -2.15 -3.23 -4.04
C GLN A 168 -3.63 -3.36 -3.64
N ARG A 169 -4.18 -4.58 -3.67
CA ARG A 169 -5.55 -4.84 -3.19
C ARG A 169 -5.69 -4.65 -1.68
N ILE A 170 -4.68 -5.05 -0.90
CA ILE A 170 -4.64 -4.83 0.55
C ILE A 170 -4.65 -3.33 0.84
N ILE A 171 -3.75 -2.56 0.20
CA ILE A 171 -3.68 -1.09 0.32
C ILE A 171 -5.03 -0.46 -0.03
N ALA A 172 -5.62 -0.82 -1.17
CA ALA A 172 -6.91 -0.27 -1.60
C ALA A 172 -8.04 -0.57 -0.60
N ARG A 173 -8.09 -1.80 -0.05
CA ARG A 173 -9.10 -2.20 0.93
C ARG A 173 -8.93 -1.45 2.26
N VAL A 174 -7.70 -1.32 2.75
CA VAL A 174 -7.39 -0.57 3.97
C VAL A 174 -7.73 0.91 3.80
N GLN A 175 -7.41 1.49 2.65
CA GLN A 175 -7.74 2.87 2.31
C GLN A 175 -9.26 3.08 2.24
N GLN A 176 -9.99 2.19 1.56
CA GLN A 176 -11.45 2.27 1.45
C GLN A 176 -12.11 2.19 2.83
N ARG A 177 -11.70 1.23 3.67
CA ARG A 177 -12.22 1.09 5.04
C ARG A 177 -11.94 2.32 5.89
N THR A 178 -10.73 2.87 5.81
CA THR A 178 -10.35 4.09 6.52
C THR A 178 -11.19 5.29 6.06
N ASN A 179 -11.39 5.43 4.75
CA ASN A 179 -12.22 6.50 4.20
C ASN A 179 -13.69 6.37 4.63
N SER A 180 -14.25 5.16 4.65
CA SER A 180 -15.61 4.95 5.17
C SER A 180 -15.72 5.29 6.65
N ILE A 181 -14.75 4.89 7.49
CA ILE A 181 -14.72 5.27 8.92
C ILE A 181 -14.69 6.80 9.07
N PHE A 182 -13.86 7.48 8.27
CA PHE A 182 -13.76 8.93 8.27
C PHE A 182 -15.11 9.58 7.92
N LEU A 183 -15.73 9.14 6.82
CA LEU A 183 -17.02 9.65 6.36
C LEU A 183 -18.11 9.46 7.42
N PHE A 184 -18.27 8.25 7.97
CA PHE A 184 -19.27 7.98 9.01
C PHE A 184 -19.00 8.79 10.29
N SER A 185 -17.74 8.99 10.66
CA SER A 185 -17.38 9.78 11.84
C SER A 185 -17.71 11.26 11.66
N VAL A 186 -17.42 11.82 10.48
CA VAL A 186 -17.75 13.22 10.14
C VAL A 186 -19.26 13.42 10.07
N VAL A 187 -19.99 12.54 9.37
CA VAL A 187 -21.45 12.62 9.28
C VAL A 187 -22.09 12.48 10.67
N GLY A 188 -21.63 11.52 11.47
CA GLY A 188 -22.11 11.33 12.84
C GLY A 188 -21.86 12.57 13.72
N PHE A 189 -20.70 13.20 13.60
CA PHE A 189 -20.38 14.42 14.32
C PHE A 189 -21.25 15.61 13.89
N VAL A 190 -21.54 15.76 12.59
CA VAL A 190 -22.44 16.80 12.07
C VAL A 190 -23.85 16.61 12.61
N VAL A 191 -24.39 15.38 12.58
CA VAL A 191 -25.73 15.08 13.11
C VAL A 191 -25.80 15.35 14.62
N LEU A 192 -24.78 14.92 15.38
CA LEU A 192 -24.70 15.17 16.82
C LEU A 192 -24.63 16.67 17.13
N SER A 193 -23.80 17.42 16.39
CA SER A 193 -23.66 18.87 16.54
C SER A 193 -24.96 19.59 16.23
N PHE A 194 -25.65 19.18 15.16
CA PHE A 194 -26.95 19.73 14.81
C PHE A 194 -28.01 19.47 15.90
N TYR A 195 -28.05 18.24 16.44
CA TYR A 195 -28.95 17.88 17.54
C TYR A 195 -28.69 18.71 18.81
N ILE A 196 -27.43 18.87 19.21
CA ILE A 196 -27.04 19.67 20.39
C ILE A 196 -27.36 21.15 20.16
N SER A 197 -27.13 21.66 18.95
CA SER A 197 -27.45 23.05 18.57
C SER A 197 -28.95 23.33 18.70
N LEU A 198 -29.81 22.48 18.12
CA LEU A 198 -31.27 22.61 18.22
C LEU A 198 -31.75 22.58 19.68
N ARG A 199 -31.19 21.70 20.51
CA ARG A 199 -31.50 21.66 21.95
C ARG A 199 -31.06 22.93 22.67
N THR A 200 -29.90 23.48 22.32
CA THR A 200 -29.37 24.70 22.95
C THR A 200 -30.19 25.93 22.57
N ILE A 201 -30.60 26.05 21.30
CA ILE A 201 -31.49 27.12 20.83
C ILE A 201 -32.79 27.14 21.64
N ARG A 202 -33.44 25.98 21.82
CA ARG A 202 -34.67 25.89 22.64
C ARG A 202 -34.42 26.18 24.12
N ALA A 203 -33.26 25.78 24.66
CA ALA A 203 -32.94 25.98 26.07
C ALA A 203 -32.51 27.41 26.44
N VAL A 204 -32.13 28.24 25.45
CA VAL A 204 -31.56 29.58 25.66
C VAL A 204 -32.34 30.66 24.93
N THR A 205 -32.48 30.53 23.61
CA THR A 205 -33.02 31.58 22.75
C THR A 205 -34.50 31.84 23.02
N GLU A 206 -35.30 30.77 23.21
CA GLU A 206 -36.72 30.90 23.55
C GLU A 206 -36.92 31.63 24.90
N PRO A 207 -36.33 31.18 26.02
CA PRO A 207 -36.41 31.86 27.32
C PRO A 207 -35.89 33.30 27.33
N LEU A 208 -34.76 33.54 26.65
CA LEU A 208 -34.17 34.86 26.57
C LEU A 208 -35.09 35.83 25.80
N ASN A 209 -35.74 35.36 24.73
CA ASN A 209 -36.69 36.17 23.98
C ASN A 209 -37.93 36.52 24.82
N GLU A 210 -38.39 35.62 25.68
CA GLU A 210 -39.46 35.91 26.64
C GLU A 210 -39.04 36.96 27.67
N LEU A 211 -37.82 36.87 28.21
CA LEU A 211 -37.26 37.88 29.11
C LEU A 211 -37.13 39.25 28.43
N VAL A 212 -36.64 39.30 27.19
CA VAL A 212 -36.51 40.54 26.41
C VAL A 212 -37.88 41.18 26.17
N LYS A 213 -38.90 40.38 25.79
CA LYS A 213 -40.27 40.87 25.61
C LYS A 213 -40.88 41.36 26.92
N GLY A 214 -40.72 40.61 27.99
CA GLY A 214 -41.20 40.99 29.32
C GLY A 214 -40.56 42.29 29.82
N ALA A 215 -39.24 42.44 29.64
CA ALA A 215 -38.52 43.67 29.95
C ALA A 215 -39.01 44.86 29.11
N GLN A 216 -39.31 44.66 27.82
CA GLN A 216 -39.93 45.69 26.98
C GLN A 216 -41.31 46.11 27.47
N ILE A 217 -42.14 45.19 27.95
CA ILE A 217 -43.48 45.50 28.49
C ILE A 217 -43.35 46.33 29.77
N ILE A 218 -42.46 45.91 30.68
CA ILE A 218 -42.17 46.63 31.92
C ILE A 218 -41.61 48.03 31.61
N GLY A 219 -40.67 48.12 30.66
CA GLY A 219 -40.08 49.39 30.22
C GLY A 219 -41.06 50.36 29.55
N LYS A 220 -42.19 49.86 29.03
CA LYS A 220 -43.31 50.67 28.51
C LYS A 220 -44.27 51.16 29.60
N GLY A 221 -44.01 50.82 30.87
CA GLY A 221 -44.74 51.35 32.03
C GLY A 221 -45.65 50.34 32.74
N ASP A 222 -45.75 49.10 32.28
CA ASP A 222 -46.54 48.06 32.97
C ASP A 222 -45.68 47.32 34.01
N LEU A 223 -45.51 47.95 35.17
CA LEU A 223 -44.76 47.40 36.31
C LEU A 223 -45.45 46.21 36.99
N LYS A 224 -46.70 45.88 36.62
CA LYS A 224 -47.42 44.72 37.18
C LYS A 224 -47.15 43.44 36.39
N HIS A 225 -46.57 43.56 35.18
CA HIS A 225 -46.22 42.42 34.35
C HIS A 225 -45.14 41.56 35.03
N ARG A 226 -45.38 40.24 35.10
CA ARG A 226 -44.42 39.26 35.62
C ARG A 226 -44.02 38.30 34.50
N VAL A 227 -42.72 38.07 34.36
CA VAL A 227 -42.18 37.12 33.39
C VAL A 227 -41.97 35.79 34.11
N ASP A 228 -42.75 34.76 33.76
CA ASP A 228 -42.63 33.41 34.34
C ASP A 228 -41.82 32.51 33.39
N VAL A 229 -40.49 32.66 33.41
CA VAL A 229 -39.60 31.81 32.60
C VAL A 229 -39.26 30.55 33.39
N LYS A 230 -39.99 29.46 33.13
CA LYS A 230 -39.72 28.15 33.74
C LYS A 230 -38.80 27.32 32.86
N THR A 231 -37.50 27.53 33.00
CA THR A 231 -36.49 26.66 32.36
C THR A 231 -35.50 26.09 33.36
N LYS A 232 -35.02 24.88 33.08
CA LYS A 232 -33.99 24.19 33.89
C LYS A 232 -32.56 24.58 33.48
N SER A 233 -32.39 25.68 32.76
CA SER A 233 -31.10 26.23 32.33
C SER A 233 -30.73 27.43 33.19
N GLU A 234 -29.52 27.96 33.01
CA GLU A 234 -29.02 29.16 33.69
C GLU A 234 -29.90 30.41 33.48
N ILE A 235 -30.86 30.36 32.56
CA ILE A 235 -31.81 31.46 32.30
C ILE A 235 -33.02 31.43 33.26
N GLY A 236 -33.31 30.28 33.89
CA GLY A 236 -34.41 30.13 34.84
C GLY A 236 -34.00 30.21 36.32
N GLU A 237 -32.70 30.32 36.60
CA GLU A 237 -32.13 30.68 37.92
C GLU A 237 -32.05 32.21 38.05
#